data_AF-A0A8C2FGW7-F1
#
_entry.id   AF-A0A8C2FGW7-F1
#
_cell.length_a   1.000
_cell.length_b   1.000
_cell.length_c   1.000
_cell.angle_alpha   90.00
_cell.angle_beta   90.00
_cell.angle_gamma   90.00
#
_symmetry.space_group_name_H-M   'P 1'
#
loop_
_entity.id
_entity.type
_entity.pdbx_description
1 polymer ?
#
loop_
_entity_poly.entity_id
_entity_poly.type
_entity_poly.pdbx_seq_one_letter_code
_entity_poly.pdbx_strand_id
1 'polypeptide(L)'
;MTISYIKTVIAGKNFAFISIYAPPHFDPNFFSALTTTLLRIQDCFLIIGADMNAVVDISLDRSCVQNYSTSSLSSIELCKFMSDLSLIDVYRIFYPAKRQYTFYSKIRQHSLV
;
A
#
# COMPACT_ATOMS: atom_id res chain seq x y z
N MET A 1 -2.64 2.18 13.03
CA MET A 1 -3.18 1.35 11.94
C MET A 1 -4.68 1.38 12.03
N THR A 2 -5.36 1.85 10.99
CA THR A 2 -6.82 1.74 10.89
C THR A 2 -7.15 0.92 9.66
N ILE A 3 -7.88 -0.18 9.86
CA ILE A 3 -8.41 -1.03 8.80
C ILE A 3 -9.92 -1.02 8.98
N SER A 4 -10.65 -0.77 7.91
CA SER A 4 -12.11 -0.88 7.87
C SER A 4 -12.50 -1.58 6.59
N TYR A 5 -13.52 -2.42 6.65
CA TYR A 5 -14.01 -3.09 5.45
C TYR A 5 -15.52 -3.26 5.48
N ILE A 6 -16.11 -3.33 4.30
CA ILE A 6 -17.51 -3.68 4.08
C ILE A 6 -17.57 -4.88 3.13
N LYS A 7 -18.42 -5.84 3.46
CA LYS A 7 -18.76 -6.96 2.57
C LYS A 7 -20.06 -6.67 1.85
N THR A 8 -20.14 -7.03 0.58
CA THR A 8 -21.35 -6.88 -0.22
C THR A 8 -21.41 -7.95 -1.31
N VAL A 9 -22.59 -8.09 -1.93
CA VAL A 9 -22.81 -8.99 -3.06
C VAL A 9 -23.14 -8.14 -4.28
N ILE A 10 -22.35 -8.29 -5.34
CA ILE A 10 -22.56 -7.60 -6.62
C ILE A 10 -22.66 -8.66 -7.70
N ALA A 11 -23.78 -8.68 -8.43
CA ALA A 11 -24.06 -9.65 -9.48
C ALA A 11 -23.82 -11.12 -9.05
N GLY A 12 -24.25 -11.47 -7.83
CA GLY A 12 -24.12 -12.82 -7.26
C GLY A 12 -22.71 -13.20 -6.79
N LYS A 13 -21.75 -12.27 -6.81
CA LYS A 13 -20.39 -12.50 -6.32
C LYS A 13 -20.14 -11.68 -5.05
N ASN A 14 -19.43 -12.28 -4.10
CA ASN A 14 -19.05 -11.62 -2.85
C ASN A 14 -17.83 -10.72 -3.07
N PHE A 15 -17.92 -9.48 -2.59
CA PHE A 15 -16.82 -8.52 -2.60
C PHE A 15 -16.57 -8.01 -1.18
N ALA A 16 -15.30 -7.74 -0.89
CA ALA A 16 -14.89 -6.99 0.28
C ALA A 16 -14.16 -5.74 -0.19
N PHE A 17 -14.69 -4.57 0.17
CA PHE A 17 -14.01 -3.30 -0.02
C PHE A 17 -13.28 -2.95 1.26
N ILE A 18 -11.96 -2.81 1.18
CA ILE A 18 -11.08 -2.57 2.33
C ILE A 18 -10.45 -1.19 2.19
N SER A 19 -10.54 -0.40 3.26
CA SER A 19 -9.84 0.87 3.44
C SER A 19 -8.73 0.71 4.47
N ILE A 20 -7.50 1.07 4.10
CA ILE A 20 -6.31 0.89 4.95
C ILE A 20 -5.56 2.21 5.12
N TYR A 21 -5.16 2.50 6.36
CA TYR A 21 -4.16 3.52 6.66
C TYR A 21 -2.96 2.89 7.39
N ALA A 22 -1.84 2.80 6.69
CA ALA A 22 -0.58 2.30 7.21
C ALA A 22 0.15 3.37 8.04
N PRO A 23 0.94 2.97 9.06
CA PRO A 23 1.71 3.93 9.84
C PRO A 23 2.74 4.68 8.98
N PRO A 24 3.01 5.97 9.27
CA PRO A 24 3.99 6.78 8.52
C PRO A 24 5.45 6.33 8.76
N HIS A 25 5.70 5.61 9.85
CA HIS A 25 6.98 4.98 10.15
C HIS A 25 6.87 3.48 9.97
N PHE A 26 7.97 2.84 9.57
CA PHE A 26 8.02 1.39 9.42
C PHE A 26 7.65 0.69 10.73
N ASP A 27 6.71 -0.24 10.64
CA ASP A 27 6.30 -1.14 11.70
C ASP A 27 6.44 -2.59 11.19
N PRO A 28 7.37 -3.39 11.75
CA PRO A 28 7.62 -4.74 11.27
C PRO A 28 6.42 -5.69 11.45
N ASN A 29 5.44 -5.33 12.29
CA ASN A 29 4.26 -6.16 12.54
C ASN A 29 3.05 -5.76 11.69
N PHE A 30 3.12 -4.64 10.98
CA PHE A 30 1.96 -4.09 10.27
C PHE A 30 1.45 -5.04 9.18
N PHE A 31 2.33 -5.45 8.25
CA PHE A 31 1.93 -6.28 7.11
C PHE A 31 1.51 -7.69 7.54
N SER A 32 2.17 -8.28 8.54
CA SER A 32 1.79 -9.60 9.06
C SER A 32 0.41 -9.58 9.74
N ALA A 33 0.12 -8.55 10.54
CA ALA A 33 -1.19 -8.34 11.15
C ALA A 33 -2.28 -8.04 10.10
N LEU A 34 -1.94 -7.25 9.08
CA LEU A 34 -2.84 -6.96 7.96
C LEU A 34 -3.18 -8.22 7.17
N THR A 35 -2.18 -9.02 6.76
CA THR A 35 -2.38 -10.31 6.07
C THR A 35 -3.30 -11.22 6.88
N THR A 36 -3.04 -11.36 8.19
CA THR A 36 -3.87 -12.18 9.07
C THR A 36 -5.31 -11.68 9.12
N THR A 37 -5.52 -10.36 9.11
CA THR A 37 -6.85 -9.74 9.10
C THR A 37 -7.57 -10.01 7.78
N LEU A 38 -6.89 -9.87 6.65
CA LEU A 38 -7.48 -10.09 5.33
C LEU A 38 -7.77 -11.57 5.05
N LEU A 39 -6.94 -12.51 5.53
CA LEU A 39 -7.19 -13.94 5.40
C LEU A 39 -8.44 -14.42 6.15
N ARG A 40 -8.90 -13.68 7.17
CA ARG A 40 -10.19 -13.94 7.84
C ARG A 40 -11.39 -13.53 6.98
N ILE A 41 -11.17 -12.68 5.96
CA ILE A 41 -12.19 -12.27 4.99
C ILE A 41 -12.27 -13.37 3.91
N GLN A 42 -12.94 -14.47 4.25
CA GLN A 42 -13.11 -15.61 3.34
C GLN A 42 -14.15 -15.32 2.25
N ASP A 43 -13.99 -16.04 1.13
CA ASP A 43 -14.92 -16.13 0.01
C ASP A 43 -15.35 -14.79 -0.60
N CYS A 44 -14.43 -13.83 -0.67
CA CYS A 44 -14.67 -12.50 -1.24
C CYS A 44 -13.55 -12.10 -2.21
N PHE A 45 -13.91 -11.44 -3.31
CA PHE A 45 -12.95 -10.67 -4.09
C PHE A 45 -12.54 -9.43 -3.28
N LEU A 46 -11.24 -9.25 -3.07
CA LEU A 46 -10.70 -8.12 -2.29
C LEU A 46 -10.48 -6.91 -3.21
N ILE A 47 -11.04 -5.77 -2.83
CA ILE A 47 -10.78 -4.47 -3.45
C ILE A 47 -10.22 -3.55 -2.37
N ILE A 48 -8.95 -3.21 -2.49
CA ILE A 48 -8.21 -2.48 -1.46
C ILE A 48 -7.93 -1.05 -1.93
N GLY A 49 -8.44 -0.08 -1.18
CA GLY A 49 -7.99 1.31 -1.22
C GLY A 49 -7.12 1.60 -0.01
N ALA A 50 -5.94 2.16 -0.20
CA ALA A 50 -4.99 2.34 0.89
C ALA A 50 -4.10 3.57 0.74
N ASP A 51 -3.77 4.18 1.87
CA ASP A 51 -2.55 4.95 2.04
C ASP A 51 -1.53 4.06 2.77
N MET A 52 -0.58 3.51 2.02
CA MET A 52 0.40 2.57 2.52
C MET A 52 1.65 3.23 3.11
N ASN A 53 1.82 4.56 2.99
CA ASN A 53 3.08 5.25 3.31
C ASN A 53 4.33 4.56 2.68
N ALA A 54 4.12 3.87 1.57
CA ALA A 54 5.08 3.03 0.87
C ALA A 54 4.77 3.06 -0.63
N VAL A 55 5.69 2.56 -1.46
CA VAL A 55 5.55 2.55 -2.92
C VAL A 55 5.74 1.15 -3.48
N VAL A 56 5.13 0.85 -4.63
CA VAL A 56 5.25 -0.46 -5.30
C VAL A 56 6.48 -0.47 -6.20
N ASP A 57 6.66 0.58 -7.02
CA ASP A 57 7.82 0.75 -7.87
C ASP A 57 8.60 2.02 -7.48
N ILE A 58 9.78 1.84 -6.88
CA ILE A 58 10.61 2.96 -6.40
C ILE A 58 11.04 3.89 -7.55
N SER A 59 11.22 3.37 -8.77
CA SER A 59 11.68 4.15 -9.92
C SER A 59 10.57 5.02 -10.51
N LEU A 60 9.32 4.55 -10.45
CA LEU A 60 8.16 5.23 -11.03
C LEU A 60 7.37 6.05 -10.02
N ASP A 61 7.21 5.55 -8.80
CA ASP A 61 6.32 6.10 -7.77
C ASP A 61 7.04 7.07 -6.82
N ARG A 62 8.35 7.27 -7.00
CA ARG A 62 9.11 8.34 -6.35
C ARG A 62 9.77 9.27 -7.35
N SER A 63 9.87 10.54 -6.97
CA SER A 63 10.60 11.56 -7.71
C SER A 63 12.11 11.50 -7.42
N CYS A 64 12.49 11.26 -6.16
CA CYS A 64 13.88 11.16 -5.72
C CYS A 64 14.20 9.75 -5.18
N VAL A 65 15.24 9.15 -5.73
CA VAL A 65 15.68 7.79 -5.41
C VAL A 65 16.69 7.79 -4.24
N GLN A 66 17.31 8.92 -3.90
CA GLN A 66 18.49 8.98 -3.01
C GLN A 66 18.22 8.81 -1.50
N ASN A 67 16.97 8.83 -1.02
CA ASN A 67 16.64 8.73 0.41
C ASN A 67 16.10 7.32 0.77
N TYR A 68 17.02 6.40 1.06
CA TYR A 68 16.80 4.94 1.11
C TYR A 68 16.52 4.32 2.50
N SER A 69 16.27 5.07 3.57
CA SER A 69 16.35 4.49 4.93
C SER A 69 15.11 3.71 5.39
N THR A 70 13.94 4.34 5.53
CA THR A 70 12.76 3.71 6.20
C THR A 70 11.62 3.35 5.27
N SER A 71 11.35 4.18 4.26
CA SER A 71 10.31 3.91 3.26
C SER A 71 10.64 2.73 2.35
N SER A 72 11.92 2.37 2.23
CA SER A 72 12.37 1.21 1.46
C SER A 72 11.87 -0.10 2.09
N LEU A 73 11.98 -0.25 3.41
CA LEU A 73 11.50 -1.44 4.13
C LEU A 73 9.99 -1.59 4.03
N SER A 74 9.21 -0.53 4.25
CA SER A 74 7.76 -0.59 4.07
C SER A 74 7.36 -0.95 2.64
N SER A 75 8.13 -0.51 1.64
CA SER A 75 7.88 -0.83 0.22
C SER A 75 8.22 -2.29 -0.10
N ILE A 76 9.30 -2.83 0.48
CA ILE A 76 9.65 -4.26 0.34
C ILE A 76 8.55 -5.14 0.95
N GLU A 77 8.12 -4.84 2.18
CA GLU A 77 7.06 -5.59 2.84
C GLU A 77 5.70 -5.42 2.14
N LEU A 78 5.43 -4.26 1.54
CA LEU A 78 4.25 -4.05 0.68
C LEU A 78 4.28 -4.99 -0.53
N CYS A 79 5.40 -5.08 -1.25
CA CYS A 79 5.53 -5.97 -2.40
C CYS A 79 5.36 -7.45 -2.00
N LYS A 80 5.92 -7.84 -0.85
CA LYS A 80 5.75 -9.18 -0.29
C LYS A 80 4.28 -9.46 0.07
N PHE A 81 3.65 -8.54 0.79
CA PHE A 81 2.22 -8.61 1.13
C PHE A 81 1.34 -8.77 -0.11
N MET A 82 1.61 -8.01 -1.18
CA MET A 82 0.89 -8.12 -2.44
C MET A 82 1.10 -9.50 -3.07
N SER A 83 2.33 -10.00 -3.10
CA SER A 83 2.65 -11.33 -3.62
C SER A 83 1.94 -12.43 -2.83
N ASP A 84 2.02 -12.39 -1.50
CA ASP A 84 1.44 -13.40 -0.59
C ASP A 84 -0.08 -13.53 -0.76
N LEU A 85 -0.76 -12.42 -1.08
CA LEU A 85 -2.20 -12.37 -1.30
C LEU A 85 -2.60 -12.38 -2.79
N SER A 86 -1.65 -12.57 -3.70
CA SER A 86 -1.87 -12.51 -5.16
C SER A 86 -2.61 -11.24 -5.61
N LEU A 87 -2.27 -10.11 -4.99
CA LEU A 87 -2.82 -8.80 -5.28
C LEU A 87 -2.08 -8.15 -6.45
N ILE A 88 -2.82 -7.34 -7.20
CA ILE A 88 -2.29 -6.56 -8.31
C ILE A 88 -2.51 -5.07 -8.06
N ASP A 89 -1.55 -4.24 -8.46
CA ASP A 89 -1.75 -2.80 -8.54
C ASP A 89 -2.46 -2.47 -9.86
N VAL A 90 -3.76 -2.15 -9.76
CA VAL A 90 -4.61 -1.80 -10.90
C VAL A 90 -4.07 -0.57 -11.63
N TYR A 91 -3.55 0.44 -10.92
CA TYR A 91 -3.04 1.64 -11.55
C TYR A 91 -1.81 1.33 -12.41
N ARG A 92 -0.91 0.48 -11.92
CA ARG A 92 0.30 0.09 -12.68
C ARG A 92 0.00 -0.80 -13.87
N ILE A 93 -1.06 -1.61 -13.83
CA ILE A 93 -1.52 -2.37 -15.00
C ILE A 93 -1.92 -1.44 -16.15
N PHE A 94 -2.71 -0.39 -15.86
CA PHE A 94 -3.16 0.54 -16.89
C PHE A 94 -2.09 1.55 -17.33
N TYR A 95 -1.14 1.88 -16.44
CA TYR A 95 -0.13 2.90 -16.68
C TYR A 95 1.29 2.40 -16.31
N PRO A 96 1.84 1.41 -17.03
CA PRO A 96 3.05 0.70 -16.60
C PRO A 96 4.31 1.57 -16.52
N ALA A 97 4.41 2.65 -17.32
CA ALA A 97 5.58 3.53 -17.35
C ALA A 97 5.30 4.96 -16.84
N LYS A 98 4.06 5.27 -16.43
CA LYS A 98 3.67 6.65 -16.10
C LYS A 98 4.12 7.02 -14.69
N ARG A 99 4.87 8.10 -14.55
CA ARG A 99 5.20 8.69 -13.24
C ARG A 99 4.04 9.57 -12.79
N GLN A 100 3.38 9.20 -11.70
CA GLN A 100 2.29 9.96 -11.07
C GLN A 100 2.37 9.74 -9.56
N TYR A 101 2.18 10.81 -8.79
CA TYR A 101 2.39 10.83 -7.35
C TYR A 101 1.12 11.24 -6.63
N THR A 102 0.91 10.70 -5.43
CA THR A 102 -0.27 10.96 -4.58
C THR A 102 0.05 11.79 -3.34
N PHE A 103 1.34 11.97 -3.02
CA PHE A 103 1.81 12.71 -1.85
C PHE A 103 3.02 13.59 -2.19
N TYR A 104 3.09 14.76 -1.54
CA TYR A 104 4.22 15.67 -1.63
C TYR A 104 4.85 15.87 -0.24
N SER A 105 6.13 15.52 -0.10
CA SER A 105 6.91 15.84 1.08
C SER A 105 7.58 17.20 0.90
N LYS A 106 7.27 18.15 1.78
CA LYS A 106 8.00 19.41 1.84
C LYS A 106 9.42 19.13 2.38
N ILE A 107 10.45 19.54 1.65
CA ILE A 107 11.85 19.48 2.12
C ILE A 107 11.92 20.28 3.43
N ARG A 108 12.28 19.63 4.54
CA ARG A 108 12.71 20.38 5.73
C ARG A 108 14.03 21.04 5.34
N GLN A 109 14.05 22.36 5.18
CA GLN A 109 15.31 23.10 5.23
C GLN A 109 15.91 22.79 6.59
N HIS A 110 17.05 22.09 6.62
CA HIS A 110 17.90 22.13 7.80
C HIS A 110 18.29 23.59 7.98
N SER A 111 17.67 24.26 8.94
CA SER A 111 18.16 25.53 9.45
C SER A 111 19.57 25.28 9.93
N LEU A 112 20.55 25.74 9.16
CA LEU A 112 21.91 25.93 9.63
C LEU A 112 21.83 27.04 10.69
N VAL A 113 21.82 26.65 11.95
CA VAL A 113 22.17 27.50 13.09
C VAL A 113 23.26 26.78 13.86
#